data_AF-A0A7C7R3V0-F1
#
_entry.id   AF-A0A7C7R3V0-F1
#
_cell.length_a   1.000
_cell.length_b   1.000
_cell.length_c   1.000
_cell.angle_alpha   90.00
_cell.angle_beta   90.00
_cell.angle_gamma   90.00
#
_symmetry.space_group_name_H-M   'P 1'
#
loop_
_entity.id
_entity.type
_entity.pdbx_description
1 polymer ?
#
loop_
_entity_poly.entity_id
_entity_poly.type
_entity_poly.pdbx_seq_one_letter_code
_entity_poly.pdbx_strand_id
1 'polypeptide(L)'
;MTRLEGPPRATGPWRFYRAVNINGTPLEIDGNRWEGEDAPNYRCDGRALNSPHVSLRPPTDPQRAKMIHSFRWGRKVEVTLTHVPEGSYAVYVYVWEETNPTTFTLRLDGRVVQRDYYSGTRGQWRRLGPWTTRVRDGTIRLAARGGDANLSGIEVWQKASP
;
A
#
# COMPACT_ATOMS: atom_id res chain seq x y z
N MET A 1 17.09 -10.37 4.44
CA MET A 1 16.66 -9.21 3.62
C MET A 1 16.59 -7.99 4.49
N THR A 2 16.77 -6.81 3.89
CA THR A 2 16.83 -5.53 4.60
C THR A 2 15.44 -5.09 5.02
N ARG A 3 15.30 -4.66 6.28
CA ARG A 3 14.13 -3.96 6.81
C ARG A 3 13.80 -2.75 5.95
N LEU A 4 12.53 -2.48 5.66
CA LEU A 4 12.13 -1.21 5.07
C LEU A 4 11.80 -0.20 6.17
N GLU A 5 12.59 0.86 6.26
CA GLU A 5 12.41 1.92 7.25
C GLU A 5 11.12 2.73 7.01
N GLY A 6 10.67 3.49 8.01
CA GLY A 6 9.56 4.44 7.85
C GLY A 6 9.88 5.62 6.92
N PRO A 7 9.05 6.68 6.90
CA PRO A 7 9.35 7.88 6.14
C PRO A 7 10.69 8.52 6.55
N PRO A 8 11.42 9.17 5.62
CA PRO A 8 12.73 9.74 5.92
C PRO A 8 12.66 10.72 7.10
N ARG A 9 13.56 10.58 8.07
CA ARG A 9 13.59 11.41 9.30
C ARG A 9 13.64 12.91 9.00
N ALA A 10 14.27 13.31 7.89
CA ALA A 10 14.32 14.70 7.43
C ALA A 10 12.94 15.31 7.14
N THR A 11 11.91 14.49 6.88
CA THR A 11 10.53 14.96 6.61
C THR A 11 9.69 15.12 7.87
N GLY A 12 10.23 14.75 9.04
CA GLY A 12 9.65 14.93 10.36
C GLY A 12 9.76 13.69 11.24
N PRO A 13 9.37 13.81 12.53
CA PRO A 13 9.17 12.64 13.38
C PRO A 13 7.92 11.90 12.91
N TRP A 14 8.08 10.63 12.54
CA TRP A 14 6.99 9.76 12.09
C TRP A 14 6.82 8.59 13.04
N ARG A 15 5.57 8.25 13.34
CA ARG A 15 5.21 7.05 14.11
C ARG A 15 4.34 6.15 13.24
N PHE A 16 4.56 4.84 13.32
CA PHE A 16 3.71 3.88 12.63
C PHE A 16 2.29 4.02 13.18
N TYR A 17 1.33 4.27 12.29
CA TYR A 17 -0.06 4.47 12.67
C TYR A 17 -0.86 3.21 12.35
N ARG A 18 -0.77 2.72 11.12
CA ARG A 18 -1.62 1.64 10.63
C ARG A 18 -1.05 1.00 9.38
N ALA A 19 -1.24 -0.31 9.20
CA ALA A 19 -1.05 -0.95 7.90
C ALA A 19 -2.08 -2.06 7.69
N VAL A 20 -2.42 -2.31 6.42
CA VAL A 20 -3.40 -3.33 6.02
C VAL A 20 -2.82 -4.20 4.92
N ASN A 21 -2.85 -5.51 5.13
CA ASN A 21 -2.68 -6.52 4.10
C ASN A 21 -4.01 -6.64 3.33
N ILE A 22 -4.12 -5.89 2.23
CA ILE A 22 -5.39 -5.47 1.61
C ILE A 22 -6.29 -6.66 1.20
N ASN A 23 -5.72 -7.82 0.90
CA ASN A 23 -6.46 -9.03 0.56
C ASN A 23 -6.00 -10.27 1.36
N GLY A 24 -5.41 -10.07 2.54
CA GLY A 24 -4.86 -11.19 3.30
C GLY A 24 -5.17 -11.11 4.77
N THR A 25 -4.69 -12.11 5.50
CA THR A 25 -4.82 -12.18 6.95
C THR A 25 -3.84 -11.22 7.64
N PRO A 26 -4.08 -10.85 8.90
CA PRO A 26 -3.11 -10.12 9.72
C PRO A 26 -1.74 -10.81 9.74
N LEU A 27 -0.68 -10.01 9.80
CA LEU A 27 0.71 -10.49 9.83
C LEU A 27 1.65 -9.43 10.42
N GLU A 28 2.94 -9.73 10.53
CA GLU A 28 3.96 -8.78 11.01
C GLU A 28 5.06 -8.59 9.97
N ILE A 29 5.36 -7.33 9.60
CA ILE A 29 6.43 -6.95 8.68
C ILE A 29 7.24 -5.84 9.32
N ASP A 30 8.57 -5.99 9.32
CA ASP A 30 9.51 -4.98 9.82
C ASP A 30 9.28 -4.53 11.28
N GLY A 31 8.70 -5.43 12.09
CA GLY A 31 8.33 -5.20 13.49
C GLY A 31 7.02 -4.43 13.68
N ASN A 32 6.26 -4.19 12.61
CA ASN A 32 4.95 -3.56 12.66
C ASN A 32 3.86 -4.61 12.45
N ARG A 33 2.78 -4.54 13.23
CA ARG A 33 1.58 -5.36 13.01
C ARG A 33 0.75 -4.79 11.85
N TRP A 34 0.39 -5.67 10.93
CA TRP A 34 -0.47 -5.40 9.80
C TRP A 34 -1.82 -6.05 10.03
N GLU A 35 -2.89 -5.30 9.82
CA GLU A 35 -4.24 -5.82 9.85
C GLU A 35 -4.56 -6.60 8.56
N GLY A 36 -5.66 -7.35 8.55
CA GLY A 36 -6.12 -8.11 7.39
C GLY A 36 -7.27 -7.44 6.63
N GLU A 37 -7.83 -8.17 5.67
CA GLU A 37 -8.95 -7.69 4.87
C GLU A 37 -10.25 -7.44 5.66
N ASP A 38 -10.36 -8.02 6.86
CA ASP A 38 -11.45 -7.87 7.82
C ASP A 38 -11.25 -6.68 8.78
N ALA A 39 -10.20 -5.87 8.58
CA ALA A 39 -9.92 -4.73 9.42
C ALA A 39 -11.12 -3.75 9.51
N PRO A 40 -11.44 -3.25 10.71
CA PRO A 40 -12.47 -2.23 10.85
C PRO A 40 -12.05 -0.95 10.13
N ASN A 41 -13.00 -0.13 9.68
CA ASN A 41 -12.71 1.17 9.06
C ASN A 41 -11.76 1.07 7.84
N TYR A 42 -11.87 -0.03 7.10
CA TYR A 42 -11.14 -0.31 5.88
C TYR A 42 -12.11 -0.86 4.83
N ARG A 43 -11.91 -0.46 3.58
CA ARG A 43 -12.62 -1.01 2.42
C ARG A 43 -11.71 -0.99 1.21
N CYS A 44 -11.81 -2.02 0.37
CA CYS A 44 -11.27 -2.01 -0.98
C CYS A 44 -12.28 -2.58 -1.98
N ASP A 45 -12.42 -1.95 -3.15
CA ASP A 45 -13.36 -2.35 -4.21
C ASP A 45 -12.74 -3.22 -5.32
N GLY A 46 -11.42 -3.42 -5.30
CA GLY A 46 -10.73 -4.31 -6.23
C GLY A 46 -11.06 -5.79 -6.03
N ARG A 47 -10.84 -6.59 -7.08
CA ARG A 47 -11.04 -8.05 -7.05
C ARG A 47 -9.95 -8.71 -6.20
N ALA A 48 -10.35 -9.53 -5.24
CA ALA A 48 -9.45 -10.36 -4.44
C ALA A 48 -8.75 -11.42 -5.29
N LEU A 49 -7.41 -11.45 -5.25
CA LEU A 49 -6.58 -12.48 -5.87
C LEU A 49 -5.40 -12.86 -4.96
N ASN A 50 -4.90 -14.08 -5.14
CA ASN A 50 -3.72 -14.57 -4.45
C ASN A 50 -2.85 -15.41 -5.39
N SER A 51 -1.55 -15.13 -5.46
CA SER A 51 -0.63 -15.80 -6.39
C SER A 51 0.71 -16.14 -5.74
N PRO A 52 0.74 -17.04 -4.74
CA PRO A 52 1.92 -17.32 -3.91
C PRO A 52 3.07 -18.03 -4.65
N HIS A 53 2.82 -18.53 -5.86
CA HIS A 53 3.80 -19.29 -6.64
C HIS A 53 4.69 -18.41 -7.54
N VAL A 54 4.42 -17.11 -7.64
CA VAL A 54 5.20 -16.19 -8.48
C VAL A 54 6.45 -15.76 -7.72
N SER A 55 7.65 -16.02 -8.25
CA SER A 55 8.88 -15.56 -7.58
C SER A 55 9.01 -14.03 -7.59
N LEU A 56 9.15 -13.43 -6.41
CA LEU A 56 9.27 -11.98 -6.24
C LEU A 56 10.66 -11.45 -6.61
N ARG A 57 10.68 -10.26 -7.21
CA ARG A 57 11.87 -9.55 -7.67
C ARG A 57 11.83 -8.07 -7.21
N PRO A 58 12.74 -7.63 -6.32
CA PRO A 58 13.74 -8.44 -5.63
C PRO A 58 13.09 -9.48 -4.70
N PRO A 59 13.81 -10.55 -4.32
CA PRO A 59 13.28 -11.47 -3.32
C PRO A 59 13.12 -10.72 -1.98
N THR A 60 12.19 -11.19 -1.15
CA THR A 60 11.84 -10.55 0.14
C THR A 60 11.55 -11.61 1.21
N ASP A 61 11.46 -11.20 2.48
CA ASP A 61 11.16 -12.12 3.57
C ASP A 61 9.75 -12.74 3.41
N PRO A 62 9.49 -13.88 4.08
CA PRO A 62 8.24 -14.62 3.90
C PRO A 62 6.97 -13.82 4.25
N GLN A 63 7.02 -12.91 5.22
CA GLN A 63 5.83 -12.17 5.65
C GLN A 63 5.48 -11.09 4.63
N ARG A 64 6.48 -10.33 4.15
CA ARG A 64 6.27 -9.37 3.06
C ARG A 64 5.88 -10.08 1.75
N ALA A 65 6.43 -11.26 1.48
CA ALA A 65 6.04 -12.05 0.32
C ALA A 65 4.56 -12.47 0.37
N LYS A 66 4.10 -12.95 1.54
CA LYS A 66 2.68 -13.27 1.76
C LYS A 66 1.77 -12.07 1.50
N MET A 67 2.13 -10.90 2.02
CA MET A 67 1.37 -9.67 1.75
C MET A 67 1.37 -9.32 0.26
N ILE A 68 2.54 -9.32 -0.40
CA ILE A 68 2.63 -8.95 -1.83
C ILE A 68 1.77 -9.88 -2.70
N HIS A 69 1.77 -11.17 -2.40
CA HIS A 69 0.99 -12.17 -3.16
C HIS A 69 -0.51 -12.10 -2.91
N SER A 70 -0.97 -11.50 -1.81
CA SER A 70 -2.37 -11.26 -1.49
C SER A 70 -2.78 -9.84 -1.91
N PHE A 71 -3.41 -9.68 -3.07
CA PHE A 71 -3.66 -8.36 -3.66
C PHE A 71 -5.10 -8.14 -4.11
N ARG A 72 -5.42 -6.87 -4.34
CA ARG A 72 -6.65 -6.41 -5.00
C ARG A 72 -6.31 -5.91 -6.40
N TRP A 73 -7.01 -6.46 -7.39
CA TRP A 73 -6.78 -6.22 -8.81
C TRP A 73 -7.90 -5.40 -9.45
N GLY A 74 -7.54 -4.53 -10.41
CA GLY A 74 -8.49 -3.93 -11.34
C GLY A 74 -8.02 -2.64 -12.00
N ARG A 75 -8.79 -2.17 -12.99
CA ARG A 75 -8.57 -0.89 -13.72
C ARG A 75 -8.98 0.34 -12.92
N LYS A 76 -9.81 0.11 -11.90
CA LYS A 76 -10.27 1.08 -10.91
C LYS A 76 -10.28 0.36 -9.57
N VAL A 77 -9.23 0.58 -8.78
CA VAL A 77 -9.11 0.07 -7.41
C VAL A 77 -9.01 1.26 -6.48
N GLU A 78 -9.73 1.23 -5.37
CA GLU A 78 -9.70 2.23 -4.32
C GLU A 78 -9.65 1.56 -2.95
N VAL A 79 -8.62 1.91 -2.19
CA VAL A 79 -8.44 1.56 -0.79
C VAL A 79 -8.87 2.77 0.04
N THR A 80 -9.84 2.58 0.91
CA THR A 80 -10.35 3.62 1.80
C THR A 80 -10.10 3.22 3.25
N LEU A 81 -9.46 4.11 4.01
CA LEU A 81 -9.36 4.04 5.47
C LEU A 81 -10.23 5.15 6.06
N THR A 82 -11.18 4.80 6.92
CA THR A 82 -12.07 5.76 7.60
C THR A 82 -11.72 5.91 9.08
N HIS A 83 -12.35 6.86 9.76
CA HIS A 83 -12.09 7.18 11.18
C HIS A 83 -10.60 7.46 11.48
N VAL A 84 -9.87 8.01 10.50
CA VAL A 84 -8.48 8.43 10.67
C VAL A 84 -8.48 9.78 11.40
N PRO A 85 -7.80 9.94 12.54
CA PRO A 85 -7.76 11.21 13.25
C PRO A 85 -7.29 12.38 12.37
N GLU A 86 -7.69 13.61 12.69
CA GLU A 86 -7.11 14.78 12.01
C GLU A 86 -5.59 14.79 12.22
N GLY A 87 -4.84 14.99 11.15
CA GLY A 87 -3.38 14.98 11.24
C GLY A 87 -2.68 14.99 9.88
N SER A 88 -1.36 15.03 9.93
CA SER A 88 -0.51 14.82 8.76
C SER A 88 -0.03 13.38 8.72
N TYR A 89 -0.15 12.76 7.55
CA TYR A 89 0.16 11.35 7.35
C TYR A 89 1.09 11.16 6.16
N ALA A 90 1.93 10.14 6.23
CA ALA A 90 2.72 9.62 5.12
C ALA A 90 2.19 8.24 4.75
N VAL A 91 1.92 8.04 3.46
CA VAL A 91 1.29 6.83 2.95
C VAL A 91 2.22 6.14 1.97
N TYR A 92 2.41 4.85 2.17
CA TYR A 92 3.04 3.94 1.23
C TYR A 92 2.02 2.94 0.69
N VAL A 93 2.25 2.48 -0.54
CA VAL A 93 1.53 1.35 -1.12
C VAL A 93 2.48 0.33 -1.69
N TYR A 94 2.14 -0.94 -1.56
CA TYR A 94 2.86 -2.05 -2.16
C TYR A 94 2.13 -2.49 -3.42
N VAL A 95 2.84 -2.44 -4.53
CA VAL A 95 2.35 -2.85 -5.85
C VAL A 95 3.25 -3.92 -6.44
N TRP A 96 2.69 -4.78 -7.28
CA TRP A 96 3.47 -5.82 -7.94
C TRP A 96 2.92 -6.21 -9.32
N GLU A 97 3.75 -6.86 -10.13
CA GLU A 97 3.33 -7.46 -11.40
C GLU A 97 3.22 -8.98 -11.26
N GLU A 98 2.07 -9.54 -11.61
CA GLU A 98 1.76 -10.96 -11.46
C GLU A 98 1.98 -11.73 -12.77
N THR A 99 1.66 -11.12 -13.91
CA THR A 99 1.68 -11.77 -15.23
C THR A 99 2.33 -10.89 -16.29
N ASN A 100 1.66 -9.82 -16.71
CA ASN A 100 2.08 -8.99 -17.84
C ASN A 100 2.11 -7.50 -17.44
N PRO A 101 3.17 -6.77 -17.80
CA PRO A 101 3.30 -5.37 -17.44
C PRO A 101 2.08 -4.53 -17.84
N THR A 102 1.72 -3.60 -16.97
CA THR A 102 0.65 -2.63 -17.14
C THR A 102 1.13 -1.25 -16.75
N THR A 103 0.37 -0.22 -17.11
CA THR A 103 0.63 1.16 -16.69
C THR A 103 -0.61 1.75 -16.05
N PHE A 104 -0.45 2.31 -14.85
CA PHE A 104 -1.55 2.92 -14.09
C PHE A 104 -1.12 4.16 -13.34
N THR A 105 -2.08 4.99 -12.97
CA THR A 105 -1.86 6.19 -12.17
C THR A 105 -2.39 5.98 -10.75
N LEU A 106 -1.58 6.34 -9.75
CA LEU A 106 -1.97 6.38 -8.35
C LEU A 106 -2.38 7.78 -7.92
N ARG A 107 -3.45 7.84 -7.13
CA ARG A 107 -4.00 9.04 -6.53
C ARG A 107 -4.14 8.86 -5.02
N LEU A 108 -3.76 9.88 -4.26
CA LEU A 108 -4.00 9.98 -2.82
C LEU A 108 -4.93 11.17 -2.57
N ASP A 109 -6.09 10.91 -1.95
CA ASP A 109 -7.14 11.90 -1.70
C ASP A 109 -7.48 12.72 -2.96
N GLY A 110 -7.62 12.01 -4.09
CA GLY A 110 -7.93 12.58 -5.40
C GLY A 110 -6.75 13.18 -6.16
N ARG A 111 -5.64 13.50 -5.48
CA ARG A 111 -4.43 14.09 -6.09
C ARG A 111 -3.56 13.01 -6.72
N VAL A 112 -3.07 13.22 -7.94
CA VAL A 112 -2.12 12.31 -8.57
C VAL A 112 -0.79 12.34 -7.82
N VAL A 113 -0.36 11.20 -7.28
CA VAL A 113 0.90 11.04 -6.54
C VAL A 113 1.94 10.23 -7.30
N GLN A 114 1.51 9.40 -8.25
CA GLN A 114 2.37 8.73 -9.21
C GLN A 114 1.60 8.61 -10.52
N ARG A 115 2.08 9.27 -11.57
CA ARG A 115 1.51 9.18 -12.92
C ARG A 115 2.22 8.08 -13.71
N ASP A 116 1.48 7.41 -14.58
CA ASP A 116 1.99 6.44 -15.56
C ASP A 116 3.01 5.45 -15.00
N TYR A 117 2.72 4.90 -13.82
CA TYR A 117 3.57 3.89 -13.20
C TYR A 117 3.52 2.60 -14.00
N TYR A 118 4.66 2.22 -14.56
CA TYR A 118 4.88 0.93 -15.19
C TYR A 118 5.12 -0.15 -14.12
N SER A 119 4.27 -1.17 -14.07
CA SER A 119 4.31 -2.22 -13.04
C SER A 119 5.54 -3.11 -13.11
N GLY A 120 6.18 -3.16 -14.29
CA GLY A 120 7.39 -3.94 -14.48
C GLY A 120 7.14 -5.33 -15.02
N THR A 121 8.17 -6.19 -15.01
CA THR A 121 8.05 -7.60 -15.43
C THR A 121 7.45 -8.46 -14.33
N ARG A 122 6.86 -9.61 -14.67
CA ARG A 122 6.37 -10.62 -13.71
C ARG A 122 7.28 -10.80 -12.48
N GLY A 123 6.67 -10.74 -11.30
CA GLY A 123 7.30 -10.82 -9.99
C GLY A 123 7.90 -9.50 -9.49
N GLN A 124 7.99 -8.46 -10.32
CA GLN A 124 8.50 -7.17 -9.86
C GLN A 124 7.53 -6.54 -8.87
N TRP A 125 8.05 -6.09 -7.74
CA TRP A 125 7.28 -5.35 -6.75
C TRP A 125 8.04 -4.11 -6.28
N ARG A 126 7.28 -3.13 -5.79
CA ARG A 126 7.79 -1.91 -5.19
C ARG A 126 6.92 -1.48 -4.03
N ARG A 127 7.56 -0.91 -3.00
CA ARG A 127 6.90 0.00 -2.06
C ARG A 127 7.03 1.41 -2.64
N LEU A 128 5.92 2.04 -2.98
CA LEU A 128 5.86 3.40 -3.52
C LEU A 128 5.43 4.38 -2.45
N GLY A 129 5.95 5.61 -2.50
CA GLY A 129 5.82 6.63 -1.46
C GLY A 129 7.16 6.91 -0.75
N PRO A 130 7.14 7.60 0.40
CA PRO A 130 5.96 8.07 1.11
C PRO A 130 5.37 9.29 0.41
N TRP A 131 4.05 9.33 0.28
CA TRP A 131 3.34 10.56 -0.10
C TRP A 131 2.64 11.13 1.10
N THR A 132 2.80 12.43 1.32
CA THR A 132 2.20 13.11 2.47
C THR A 132 0.80 13.63 2.14
N THR A 133 -0.15 13.42 3.04
CA THR A 133 -1.49 14.01 3.00
C THR A 133 -1.87 14.60 4.36
N ARG A 134 -2.83 15.53 4.38
CA ARG A 134 -3.44 16.04 5.61
C ARG A 134 -4.88 15.56 5.67
N VAL A 135 -5.18 14.73 6.67
CA VAL A 135 -6.52 14.25 6.95
C VAL A 135 -7.29 15.33 7.68
N ARG A 136 -8.51 15.61 7.22
CA ARG A 136 -9.47 16.55 7.86
C ARG A 136 -10.89 15.97 7.95
N ASP A 137 -11.25 15.10 7.02
CA ASP A 137 -12.56 14.48 6.88
C ASP A 137 -12.61 13.05 7.46
N GLY A 138 -11.60 12.67 8.25
CA GLY A 138 -11.52 11.34 8.82
C GLY A 138 -11.12 10.23 7.84
N THR A 139 -10.70 10.56 6.61
CA THR A 139 -10.48 9.56 5.56
C THR A 139 -9.12 9.68 4.89
N ILE A 140 -8.53 8.55 4.53
CA ILE A 140 -7.45 8.44 3.53
C ILE A 140 -7.96 7.56 2.39
N ARG A 141 -7.87 8.07 1.15
CA ARG A 141 -8.28 7.33 -0.07
C ARG A 141 -7.09 7.18 -1.00
N LEU A 142 -6.66 5.95 -1.24
CA LEU A 142 -5.66 5.63 -2.26
C LEU A 142 -6.33 4.92 -3.43
N ALA A 143 -6.19 5.48 -4.62
CA ALA A 143 -6.85 5.02 -5.83
C ALA A 143 -5.83 4.70 -6.95
N ALA A 144 -5.97 3.55 -7.59
CA ALA A 144 -5.33 3.24 -8.86
C ALA A 144 -6.36 3.38 -10.00
N ARG A 145 -5.94 3.97 -11.13
CA ARG A 145 -6.77 4.20 -12.32
C ARG A 145 -5.99 3.92 -13.61
N GLY A 146 -6.69 3.45 -14.63
CA GLY A 146 -6.14 3.24 -15.97
C GLY A 146 -5.94 1.75 -16.24
N GLY A 147 -4.69 1.29 -16.23
CA GLY A 147 -4.36 -0.13 -16.38
C GLY A 147 -4.70 -0.99 -15.16
N ASP A 148 -4.47 -2.29 -15.33
CA ASP A 148 -4.80 -3.36 -14.38
C ASP A 148 -3.87 -3.38 -13.15
N ALA A 149 -4.13 -2.52 -12.18
CA ALA A 149 -3.28 -2.38 -11.00
C ALA A 149 -3.44 -3.54 -10.01
N ASN A 150 -2.33 -3.97 -9.40
CA ASN A 150 -2.30 -4.89 -8.27
C ASN A 150 -1.86 -4.15 -7.01
N LEU A 151 -2.76 -3.95 -6.05
CA LEU A 151 -2.45 -3.33 -4.75
C LEU A 151 -2.46 -4.39 -3.66
N SER A 152 -1.33 -4.59 -2.99
CA SER A 152 -1.16 -5.67 -2.01
C SER A 152 -1.22 -5.18 -0.57
N GLY A 153 -0.64 -4.01 -0.31
CA GLY A 153 -0.53 -3.46 1.04
C GLY A 153 -0.60 -1.95 1.07
N ILE A 154 -1.15 -1.38 2.14
CA ILE A 154 -1.07 0.05 2.47
C ILE A 154 -0.45 0.21 3.85
N GLU A 155 0.49 1.15 3.97
CA GLU A 155 1.24 1.43 5.20
C GLU A 155 1.17 2.94 5.47
N VAL A 156 0.72 3.32 6.66
CA VAL A 156 0.40 4.70 7.04
C VAL A 156 1.16 5.08 8.30
N TRP A 157 1.81 6.25 8.24
CA TRP A 157 2.57 6.84 9.33
C TRP A 157 1.99 8.18 9.69
N GLN A 158 1.79 8.45 10.98
CA GLN A 158 1.35 9.75 11.46
C GLN A 158 2.58 10.59 11.81
N LYS A 159 2.57 11.86 11.37
CA LYS A 159 3.56 12.82 11.81
C LYS A 159 3.31 13.11 13.28
N ALA A 160 4.31 12.92 14.12
CA ALA A 160 4.18 13.29 15.52
C ALA A 160 3.96 14.80 15.60
N SER A 161 2.98 15.21 16.40
CA SER A 161 2.85 16.61 16.80
C SER A 161 4.15 17.03 17.51
N PRO A 162 4.57 18.30 17.37
CA PRO A 162 5.63 18.87 18.18
C PRO A 162 5.41 18.62 19.68
#